data_AF-A0A0E3LEE5-F1
#
_entry.id   AF-A0A0E3LEE5-F1
#
_cell.length_a   1.000
_cell.length_b   1.000
_cell.length_c   1.000
_cell.angle_alpha   90.00
_cell.angle_beta   90.00
_cell.angle_gamma   90.00
#
_symmetry.space_group_name_H-M   'P 1'
#
loop_
_entity.id
_entity.type
_entity.pdbx_description
1 polymer ?
#
loop_
_entity_poly.entity_id
_entity_poly.type
_entity_poly.pdbx_seq_one_letter_code
_entity_poly.pdbx_strand_id
1 'polypeptide(L)'
;MEDRHKYSDLIRELDKMGYEGAADTIERFQYDVINYMQFPKSHWRRIRTTNMMERTNKEIKRRTKVVGAFPNQESVLRLIVSILIDINEDWITGNKY
;
A
#
# COMPACT_ATOMS: atom_id res chain seq x y z
N MET A 1 16.02 -6.88 -17.11
CA MET A 1 15.46 -7.53 -18.31
C MET A 1 14.73 -8.84 -17.97
N GLU A 2 15.17 -9.58 -16.95
CA GLU A 2 14.56 -10.84 -16.51
C GLU A 2 13.11 -10.67 -16.00
N ASP A 3 12.82 -9.60 -15.24
CA ASP A 3 11.47 -9.41 -14.69
C ASP A 3 10.42 -9.01 -15.72
N ARG A 4 10.79 -8.39 -16.85
CA ARG A 4 9.83 -8.07 -17.93
C ARG A 4 9.24 -9.32 -18.58
N HIS A 5 10.06 -10.36 -18.76
CA HIS A 5 9.60 -11.63 -19.30
C HIS A 5 8.64 -12.30 -18.31
N LYS A 6 8.93 -12.24 -17.00
CA LYS A 6 8.02 -12.75 -15.96
C LYS A 6 6.67 -12.05 -15.95
N TYR A 7 6.61 -10.73 -16.16
CA TYR A 7 5.32 -10.02 -16.24
C TYR A 7 4.52 -10.43 -17.47
N SER A 8 5.18 -10.61 -18.63
CA SER A 8 4.50 -11.11 -19.84
C SER A 8 3.96 -12.52 -19.67
N ASP A 9 4.69 -13.40 -18.98
CA ASP A 9 4.24 -14.76 -18.69
C ASP A 9 3.08 -14.77 -17.68
N LEU A 10 3.14 -13.90 -16.67
CA LEU A 10 2.07 -13.74 -15.68
C LEU A 10 0.77 -13.21 -16.31
N ILE A 11 0.84 -12.23 -17.22
CA ILE A 11 -0.32 -11.71 -17.95
C ILE A 11 -0.99 -12.87 -18.71
N ARG A 12 -0.21 -13.66 -19.46
CA ARG A 12 -0.73 -14.81 -20.20
C ARG A 12 -1.35 -15.89 -19.30
N GLU A 13 -0.80 -16.09 -18.11
CA GLU A 13 -1.36 -17.03 -17.14
C GLU A 13 -2.69 -16.53 -16.58
N LEU A 14 -2.78 -15.23 -16.24
CA LEU A 14 -4.00 -14.60 -15.76
C LEU A 14 -5.12 -14.64 -16.81
N ASP A 15 -4.79 -14.41 -18.08
CA ASP A 15 -5.74 -14.54 -19.20
C ASP A 15 -6.25 -15.99 -19.33
N LYS A 16 -5.36 -16.99 -19.25
CA LYS A 16 -5.75 -18.41 -19.27
C LYS A 16 -6.66 -18.79 -18.11
N MET A 17 -6.49 -18.16 -16.95
CA MET A 17 -7.33 -18.35 -15.78
C MET A 17 -8.65 -17.55 -15.83
N GLY A 18 -8.85 -16.72 -16.86
CA GLY A 18 -10.04 -15.87 -17.03
C GLY A 18 -10.03 -14.60 -16.17
N TYR A 19 -8.88 -14.21 -15.62
CA TYR A 19 -8.72 -13.00 -14.81
C TYR A 19 -8.32 -11.79 -15.68
N GLU A 20 -9.11 -11.51 -16.71
CA GLU A 20 -8.82 -10.48 -17.72
C GLU A 20 -8.57 -9.09 -17.10
N GLY A 21 -9.34 -8.69 -16.08
CA GLY A 21 -9.13 -7.40 -15.41
C GLY A 21 -7.81 -7.30 -14.64
N ALA A 22 -7.32 -8.41 -14.09
CA ALA A 22 -6.02 -8.45 -13.44
C ALA A 22 -4.89 -8.40 -14.48
N ALA A 23 -5.05 -9.11 -15.59
CA ALA A 23 -4.11 -9.09 -16.71
C ALA A 23 -3.95 -7.68 -17.30
N ASP A 24 -5.08 -7.01 -17.61
CA ASP A 24 -5.09 -5.61 -18.11
C ASP A 24 -4.43 -4.64 -17.14
N THR A 25 -4.72 -4.79 -15.83
CA THR A 25 -4.10 -3.96 -14.80
C THR A 25 -2.57 -4.13 -14.79
N ILE A 26 -2.07 -5.36 -14.84
CA ILE A 26 -0.63 -5.62 -14.83
C ILE A 26 0.02 -5.11 -16.13
N GLU A 27 -0.61 -5.33 -17.28
CA GLU A 27 -0.11 -4.84 -18.56
C GLU A 27 0.03 -3.31 -18.56
N ARG A 28 -0.98 -2.61 -18.03
CA ARG A 28 -1.00 -1.15 -17.97
C ARG A 28 0.05 -0.57 -17.02
N PHE A 29 0.21 -1.16 -15.83
CA PHE A 29 1.06 -0.61 -14.76
C PHE A 29 2.44 -1.27 -14.65
N GLN A 30 2.80 -2.19 -15.55
CA GLN A 30 4.06 -2.96 -15.49
C GLN A 30 5.30 -2.08 -15.28
N TYR A 31 5.34 -0.90 -15.91
CA TYR A 31 6.47 0.02 -15.84
C TYR A 31 6.53 0.75 -14.49
N ASP A 32 5.37 1.12 -13.94
CA ASP A 32 5.28 1.76 -12.63
C ASP A 32 5.70 0.80 -11.51
N VAL A 33 5.27 -0.46 -11.61
CA VAL A 33 5.56 -1.50 -10.61
C VAL A 33 7.05 -1.84 -10.54
N ILE A 34 7.81 -1.70 -11.63
CA ILE A 34 9.26 -1.98 -11.65
C ILE A 34 10.13 -0.75 -11.41
N ASN A 35 9.54 0.45 -11.31
CA ASN A 35 10.30 1.70 -11.21
C ASN A 35 11.23 1.74 -9.97
N TYR A 36 10.87 1.05 -8.89
CA TYR A 36 11.71 0.95 -7.70
C TYR A 36 13.11 0.34 -7.95
N MET A 37 13.29 -0.37 -9.07
CA MET A 37 14.59 -0.96 -9.45
C MET A 37 15.63 0.10 -9.82
N GLN A 38 15.23 1.35 -10.07
CA GLN A 38 16.14 2.48 -10.28
C GLN A 38 16.92 2.86 -9.01
N PHE A 39 16.44 2.46 -7.83
CA PHE A 39 17.08 2.73 -6.55
C PHE A 39 18.08 1.63 -6.16
N PRO A 40 18.98 1.87 -5.19
CA PRO A 40 19.87 0.81 -4.68
C PRO A 40 19.07 -0.38 -4.11
N LYS A 41 19.57 -1.61 -4.32
CA LYS A 41 18.92 -2.86 -3.87
C LYS A 41 18.51 -2.87 -2.39
N SER A 42 19.26 -2.18 -1.53
CA SER A 42 18.93 -2.03 -0.11
C SER A 42 17.58 -1.36 0.15
N HIS A 43 17.09 -0.53 -0.76
CA HIS A 43 15.82 0.20 -0.64
C HIS A 43 14.63 -0.53 -1.25
N TRP A 44 14.87 -1.51 -2.13
CA TRP A 44 13.83 -2.16 -2.92
C TRP A 44 12.70 -2.72 -2.07
N ARG A 45 13.04 -3.40 -0.96
CA ARG A 45 12.03 -3.98 -0.06
C ARG A 45 11.13 -2.91 0.54
N ARG A 46 11.66 -1.74 0.89
CA ARG A 46 10.86 -0.65 1.49
C ARG A 46 9.97 0.02 0.45
N ILE A 47 10.47 0.23 -0.76
CA ILE A 47 9.75 0.92 -1.83
C ILE A 47 8.65 0.03 -2.44
N ARG A 48 8.95 -1.26 -2.65
CA ARG A 48 8.00 -2.20 -3.27
C ARG A 48 6.80 -2.55 -2.38
N THR A 49 6.93 -2.44 -1.06
CA THR A 49 5.87 -2.88 -0.13
C THR A 49 5.00 -1.73 0.37
N THR A 50 3.70 -1.96 0.43
CA THR A 50 2.69 -1.05 1.00
C THR A 50 2.45 -1.27 2.49
N ASN A 51 3.21 -2.16 3.15
CA ASN A 51 3.01 -2.60 4.54
C ASN A 51 2.81 -1.45 5.54
N MET A 52 3.60 -0.37 5.42
CA MET A 52 3.48 0.79 6.30
C MET A 52 2.15 1.51 6.11
N MET A 53 1.75 1.75 4.86
CA MET A 53 0.46 2.38 4.54
C MET A 53 -0.72 1.50 4.95
N GLU A 54 -0.63 0.19 4.72
CA GLU A 54 -1.67 -0.76 5.10
C GLU A 54 -1.85 -0.82 6.61
N ARG A 55 -0.76 -0.79 7.39
CA ARG A 55 -0.80 -0.75 8.85
C ARG A 55 -1.47 0.54 9.34
N THR A 56 -1.09 1.70 8.80
CA THR A 56 -1.71 2.99 9.13
C THR A 56 -3.20 2.99 8.77
N ASN A 57 -3.55 2.55 7.56
CA ASN A 57 -4.95 2.47 7.11
C ASN A 57 -5.80 1.52 7.97
N LYS A 58 -5.21 0.40 8.41
CA LYS A 58 -5.87 -0.55 9.31
C LYS A 58 -6.19 0.11 10.65
N GLU A 59 -5.26 0.89 11.21
CA GLU A 59 -5.46 1.58 12.48
C GLU A 59 -6.50 2.70 12.39
N ILE A 60 -6.46 3.49 11.31
CA ILE A 60 -7.50 4.49 11.01
C ILE A 60 -8.87 3.81 10.91
N LYS A 61 -9.00 2.71 10.15
CA LYS A 61 -10.26 1.96 10.04
C LYS A 61 -10.71 1.39 11.38
N ARG A 62 -9.79 0.87 12.20
CA ARG A 62 -10.12 0.30 13.51
C ARG A 62 -10.71 1.33 14.46
N ARG A 63 -10.06 2.51 14.57
CA ARG A 63 -10.49 3.56 15.51
C ARG A 63 -11.73 4.33 15.02
N THR A 64 -11.87 4.52 13.70
CA THR A 64 -13.09 5.14 13.13
C THR A 64 -14.31 4.21 13.22
N LYS A 65 -14.13 2.89 13.13
CA LYS A 65 -15.23 1.91 13.22
C LYS A 65 -16.04 2.01 14.52
N VAL A 66 -15.39 2.36 15.65
CA VAL A 66 -16.06 2.49 16.95
C VAL A 66 -16.98 3.72 17.00
N VAL A 67 -16.69 4.75 16.20
CA VAL A 67 -17.49 5.99 16.18
C VAL A 67 -18.80 5.80 15.40
N GLY A 68 -18.82 4.93 14.39
CA GLY A 68 -20.00 4.64 13.56
C GLY A 68 -20.32 5.77 12.57
N ALA A 69 -20.68 6.96 13.05
CA ALA A 69 -20.98 8.14 12.23
C ALA A 69 -20.40 9.42 12.85
N PHE A 70 -19.81 10.28 12.01
CA PHE A 70 -19.26 11.56 12.44
C PHE A 70 -20.28 12.69 12.21
N PRO A 71 -20.36 13.68 13.12
CA PRO A 71 -21.30 14.80 12.99
C PRO A 71 -20.90 15.80 11.89
N ASN A 72 -19.62 15.84 11.49
CA ASN A 72 -19.09 16.68 10.41
C ASN A 72 -17.68 16.24 10.00
N GLN A 73 -17.19 16.79 8.89
CA GLN A 73 -15.84 16.52 8.36
C GLN A 73 -14.72 16.90 9.33
N GLU A 74 -14.87 18.01 10.06
CA GLU A 74 -13.87 18.45 11.04
C GLU A 74 -13.67 17.44 12.18
N SER A 75 -14.74 16.75 12.57
CA SER A 75 -14.68 15.75 13.65
C SER A 75 -13.93 14.50 13.23
N VAL A 76 -14.11 14.02 11.99
CA VAL A 76 -13.32 12.91 11.47
C VAL A 76 -11.87 13.31 11.24
N LEU A 77 -11.62 14.53 10.76
CA LEU A 77 -10.27 15.06 10.57
C LEU A 77 -9.49 15.11 11.89
N ARG A 78 -10.11 15.64 12.96
CA ARG A 78 -9.51 15.67 14.30
C ARG A 78 -9.11 14.29 14.79
N LEU A 79 -9.98 13.29 14.62
CA LEU A 79 -9.66 11.92 15.01
C LEU A 79 -8.49 11.36 14.19
N ILE A 80 -8.55 11.47 12.86
CA ILE A 80 -7.49 10.94 11.98
C ILE A 80 -6.15 11.60 12.30
N VAL A 81 -6.11 12.92 12.48
CA VAL A 81 -4.88 13.64 12.85
C VAL A 81 -4.34 13.15 14.20
N SER A 82 -5.19 12.98 15.21
CA SER A 82 -4.76 12.41 16.50
C SER A 82 -4.15 11.01 16.34
N ILE A 83 -4.73 10.15 15.52
CA ILE A 83 -4.20 8.79 15.25
C ILE A 83 -2.82 8.87 14.59
N LEU A 84 -2.65 9.78 13.62
CA LEU A 84 -1.38 9.95 12.92
C LEU A 84 -0.29 10.52 13.84
N ILE A 85 -0.65 11.39 14.79
CA ILE A 85 0.28 11.88 15.82
C ILE A 85 0.76 10.71 16.69
N ASP A 86 -0.16 9.86 17.19
CA ASP A 86 0.21 8.69 18.01
C ASP A 86 1.16 7.75 17.25
N ILE A 87 0.83 7.43 15.99
CA ILE A 87 1.67 6.57 15.14
C ILE A 87 3.06 7.18 14.93
N ASN A 88 3.13 8.50 14.72
CA ASN A 88 4.39 9.21 14.55
C ASN A 88 5.22 9.20 15.85
N GLU A 89 4.58 9.35 17.00
CA GLU A 89 5.25 9.24 18.30
C GLU A 89 5.84 7.84 18.52
N ASP A 90 5.09 6.78 18.19
CA ASP A 90 5.58 5.39 18.23
C ASP A 90 6.81 5.18 17.33
N TRP A 91 6.80 5.80 16.14
CA TRP A 91 7.94 5.70 15.21
C TRP A 91 9.17 6.44 15.71
N ILE A 92 9.01 7.62 16.32
CA ILE A 92 10.10 8.43 16.88
C ILE A 92 10.71 7.74 18.11
N THR A 93 9.87 7.23 19.00
CA THR A 93 10.31 6.59 20.25
C THR A 93 10.95 5.22 20.04
N GLY A 94 10.84 4.66 18.82
CA GLY A 94 11.56 3.45 18.45
C GLY A 94 11.05 2.21 19.19
N ASN A 95 9.80 2.21 19.66
CA ASN A 95 9.09 1.02 20.13
C ASN A 95 8.88 0.07 18.94
N LYS A 96 9.98 -0.58 18.56
CA LYS A 96 10.00 -1.73 17.66
C LYS A 96 9.30 -2.86 18.40
N TYR A 97 8.12 -3.24 17.93
CA TYR A 97 7.73 -4.64 17.98
C TYR A 97 8.79 -5.49 17.26
#